data_AF-A0A356CGI0-F1
#
_entry.id   AF-A0A356CGI0-F1
#
_cell.length_a   1.000
_cell.length_b   1.000
_cell.length_c   1.000
_cell.angle_alpha   90.00
_cell.angle_beta   90.00
_cell.angle_gamma   90.00
#
_symmetry.space_group_name_H-M   'P 1'
#
loop_
_entity.id
_entity.type
_entity.pdbx_description
1 polymer ?
#
loop_
_entity_poly.entity_id
_entity_poly.type
_entity_poly.pdbx_seq_one_letter_code
_entity_poly.pdbx_strand_id
1 'polypeptide(L)'
;MAKLRRKSRLPLSYFLIPLFLLIVALGYGYYRSLVQPSNIFLIDEAAVQYGDTTVTGTLRKDTAVGETGNYLLILPDGRPILLDTQGLDSLVGSSVIVTGTLSPAIRPGSSMTMTVNTITTSDSL
;
A
#
# COMPACT_ATOMS: atom_id res chain seq x y z
N MET A 1 15.03 20.38 -83.87
CA MET A 1 15.83 20.57 -82.63
C MET A 1 14.92 20.35 -81.42
N ALA A 2 15.13 19.29 -80.64
CA ALA A 2 14.34 19.02 -79.43
C ALA A 2 15.20 19.29 -78.19
N LYS A 3 14.80 20.25 -77.35
CA LYS A 3 15.43 20.53 -76.05
C LYS A 3 15.06 19.42 -75.07
N LEU A 4 16.03 18.57 -74.71
CA LEU A 4 15.87 17.57 -73.66
C LEU A 4 15.80 18.28 -72.29
N ARG A 5 14.61 18.31 -71.68
CA ARG A 5 14.40 18.83 -70.32
C ARG A 5 15.00 17.84 -69.31
N ARG A 6 16.10 18.23 -68.66
CA ARG A 6 16.76 17.44 -67.61
C ARG A 6 15.84 17.38 -66.38
N LYS A 7 15.18 16.24 -66.16
CA LYS A 7 14.31 16.00 -64.99
C LYS A 7 15.21 15.88 -63.76
N SER A 8 15.20 16.90 -62.90
CA SER A 8 15.90 16.90 -61.61
C SER A 8 15.43 15.69 -60.79
N ARG A 9 16.31 14.71 -60.59
CA ARG A 9 16.05 13.57 -59.71
C ARG A 9 16.65 13.92 -58.36
N LEU A 10 15.79 14.26 -57.41
CA LEU A 10 16.20 14.47 -56.01
C LEU A 10 16.92 13.21 -55.51
N PRO A 11 17.98 13.35 -54.69
CA PRO A 11 18.71 12.21 -54.19
C PRO A 11 17.80 11.34 -53.33
N LEU A 12 17.96 10.01 -53.45
CA LEU A 12 17.14 9.01 -52.73
C LEU A 12 17.11 9.24 -51.21
N SER A 13 18.18 9.84 -50.66
CA SER A 13 18.29 10.24 -49.25
C SER A 13 17.16 11.16 -48.78
N TYR A 14 16.59 11.97 -49.67
CA TYR A 14 15.48 12.88 -49.37
C TYR A 14 14.20 12.15 -48.96
N PHE A 15 14.05 10.87 -49.36
CA PHE A 15 12.93 10.02 -48.96
C PHE A 15 13.29 9.08 -47.80
N LEU A 16 14.54 8.63 -47.71
CA LEU A 16 14.97 7.66 -46.70
C LEU A 16 15.08 8.26 -45.30
N ILE A 17 15.57 9.51 -45.19
CA ILE A 17 15.72 10.19 -43.90
C ILE A 17 14.38 10.41 -43.19
N PRO A 18 13.34 11.01 -43.82
CA PRO A 18 12.06 11.20 -43.17
C PRO A 18 11.35 9.87 -42.86
N LEU A 19 11.54 8.84 -43.69
CA LEU A 19 10.98 7.51 -43.45
C LEU A 19 11.60 6.85 -42.20
N PHE A 20 12.92 6.96 -42.04
CA PHE A 20 13.60 6.43 -40.86
C PHE A 20 13.13 7.13 -39.58
N LEU A 21 13.01 8.46 -39.59
CA LEU A 21 12.50 9.23 -38.45
C LEU A 21 11.05 8.85 -38.10
N LEU A 22 10.21 8.60 -39.09
CA LEU A 22 8.84 8.13 -38.90
C LEU A 22 8.81 6.78 -38.17
N ILE A 23 9.64 5.82 -38.60
CA ILE A 23 9.72 4.48 -37.99
C ILE A 23 10.17 4.57 -36.53
N VAL A 24 11.18 5.40 -36.24
CA VAL A 24 11.69 5.59 -34.87
C VAL A 24 10.62 6.24 -33.98
N ALA A 25 9.90 7.25 -34.47
CA ALA A 25 8.83 7.92 -33.72
C ALA A 25 7.66 6.97 -33.40
N LEU A 26 7.24 6.15 -34.38
CA LEU A 26 6.20 5.15 -34.20
C LEU A 26 6.61 4.05 -33.22
N GLY A 27 7.85 3.56 -33.33
CA GLY A 27 8.42 2.58 -32.40
C GLY A 27 8.48 3.14 -30.97
N TYR A 28 9.01 4.35 -30.79
CA TYR A 28 9.11 4.98 -29.46
C TYR A 28 7.74 5.17 -28.80
N GLY A 29 6.73 5.61 -29.56
CA GLY A 29 5.36 5.74 -29.06
C GLY A 29 4.76 4.40 -28.62
N TYR A 30 4.98 3.33 -29.40
CA TYR A 30 4.51 1.99 -29.09
C TYR A 30 5.14 1.46 -27.80
N TYR A 31 6.47 1.51 -27.67
CA TYR A 31 7.16 0.99 -26.48
C TYR A 31 6.93 1.82 -25.22
N ARG A 32 6.72 3.14 -25.34
CA ARG A 32 6.38 3.99 -24.18
C ARG A 32 5.03 3.63 -23.57
N SER A 33 4.06 3.20 -24.38
CA SER A 33 2.73 2.81 -23.91
C SER A 33 2.71 1.46 -23.18
N LEU A 34 3.71 0.60 -23.40
CA LEU A 34 3.84 -0.69 -22.70
C LEU A 34 4.48 -0.57 -21.31
N VAL A 35 5.06 0.59 -20.98
CA VAL A 35 5.57 0.84 -19.62
C VAL A 35 4.38 1.22 -18.75
N GLN A 36 3.62 0.22 -18.33
CA GLN A 36 2.59 0.40 -17.33
C GLN A 36 3.29 0.75 -16.01
N PRO A 37 3.00 1.90 -15.38
CA PRO A 37 3.53 2.20 -14.07
C PRO A 37 3.07 1.09 -13.11
N SER A 38 4.02 0.47 -12.42
CA SER A 38 3.71 -0.49 -11.37
C SER A 38 2.92 0.22 -10.28
N ASN A 39 1.79 -0.35 -9.89
CA ASN A 39 1.06 0.10 -8.70
C ASN A 39 1.98 -0.07 -7.50
N ILE A 40 2.55 1.03 -7.02
CA ILE A 40 3.27 1.08 -5.76
C ILE A 40 2.19 0.95 -4.69
N PHE A 41 2.01 -0.27 -4.19
CA PHE A 41 1.16 -0.69 -3.08
C PHE A 41 0.22 0.39 -2.54
N LEU A 42 -1.06 0.37 -2.95
CA LEU A 42 -2.10 0.91 -2.09
C LEU A 42 -2.18 -0.03 -0.89
N ILE A 43 -1.50 0.33 0.19
CA ILE A 43 -1.89 -0.14 1.52
C ILE A 43 -3.19 0.59 1.78
N ASP A 44 -4.31 -0.07 1.47
CA ASP A 44 -5.61 0.40 1.90
C ASP A 44 -5.51 0.52 3.43
N GLU A 45 -5.39 1.74 3.95
CA GLU A 45 -5.54 1.96 5.37
C GLU A 45 -6.94 1.45 5.69
N ALA A 46 -7.02 0.26 6.28
CA ALA A 46 -8.29 -0.26 6.75
C ALA A 46 -8.92 0.85 7.59
N ALA A 47 -10.05 1.40 7.12
CA ALA A 47 -10.66 2.54 7.75
C ALA A 47 -11.06 2.11 9.18
N VAL A 48 -10.33 2.57 10.18
CA VAL A 48 -10.60 2.19 11.56
C VAL A 48 -11.73 3.07 12.06
N GLN A 49 -12.87 2.45 12.36
CA GLN A 49 -14.02 3.16 12.89
C GLN A 49 -13.82 3.41 14.40
N TYR A 50 -13.88 4.67 14.81
CA TYR A 50 -13.85 5.07 16.22
C TYR A 50 -15.20 4.84 16.91
N GLY A 51 -15.18 4.73 18.24
CA GLY A 51 -16.35 4.37 19.04
C GLY A 51 -16.45 2.86 19.24
N ASP A 52 -17.66 2.34 19.44
CA ASP A 52 -17.88 0.91 19.66
C ASP A 52 -17.62 0.13 18.38
N THR A 53 -16.57 -0.69 18.42
CA THR A 53 -16.05 -1.38 17.24
C THR A 53 -15.49 -2.75 17.58
N THR A 54 -15.28 -3.54 16.54
CA THR A 54 -14.60 -4.83 16.60
C THR A 54 -13.35 -4.74 15.74
N VAL A 55 -12.21 -5.08 16.33
CA VAL A 55 -10.90 -4.98 15.71
C VAL A 55 -10.20 -6.32 15.80
N THR A 56 -9.67 -6.78 14.67
CA THR A 56 -8.86 -8.00 14.61
C THR A 56 -7.39 -7.62 14.46
N GLY A 57 -6.53 -8.28 15.21
CA GLY A 57 -5.09 -8.07 15.12
C GLY A 57 -4.30 -9.08 15.93
N THR A 58 -2.97 -8.96 15.87
CA THR A 58 -2.08 -9.81 16.65
C THR A 58 -1.78 -9.15 17.98
N LEU A 59 -2.02 -9.85 19.08
CA LEU A 59 -1.72 -9.35 20.41
C LEU A 59 -0.20 -9.35 20.66
N ARG A 60 0.31 -8.23 21.17
CA ARG A 60 1.69 -8.05 21.61
C ARG A 60 1.74 -7.36 22.96
N LYS A 61 2.92 -7.38 23.56
CA LYS A 61 3.24 -6.66 24.78
C LYS A 61 4.54 -5.88 24.56
N ASP A 62 4.63 -4.69 25.15
CA ASP A 62 5.82 -3.84 25.07
C ASP A 62 6.98 -4.35 25.94
N THR A 63 6.68 -5.12 26.97
CA THR A 63 7.63 -5.80 27.85
C THR A 63 7.59 -7.31 27.70
N ALA A 64 8.51 -8.00 28.37
CA ALA A 64 8.50 -9.46 28.41
C ALA A 64 7.22 -10.02 29.05
N VAL A 65 6.84 -11.22 28.64
CA VAL A 65 5.74 -11.97 29.28
C VAL A 65 6.10 -12.21 30.75
N GLY A 66 5.16 -11.97 31.67
CA GLY A 66 5.39 -12.04 33.11
C GLY A 66 5.83 -10.72 33.77
N GLU A 67 6.30 -9.74 32.99
CA GLU A 67 6.66 -8.42 33.50
C GLU A 67 5.47 -7.45 33.47
N THR A 68 5.55 -6.32 34.18
CA THR A 68 4.52 -5.28 34.03
C THR A 68 4.71 -4.55 32.69
N GLY A 69 3.63 -4.30 31.94
CA GLY A 69 3.69 -3.64 30.64
C GLY A 69 2.32 -3.36 30.04
N ASN A 70 2.32 -2.78 28.85
CA ASN A 70 1.12 -2.48 28.08
C ASN A 70 0.90 -3.51 26.97
N TYR A 71 -0.37 -3.82 26.74
CA TYR A 71 -0.77 -4.67 25.64
C TYR A 71 -1.06 -3.84 24.40
N LEU A 72 -0.59 -4.34 23.26
CA LEU A 72 -0.69 -3.72 21.96
C LEU A 72 -1.39 -4.68 21.02
N LEU A 73 -2.45 -4.24 20.36
CA LEU A 73 -3.03 -4.94 19.24
C LEU A 73 -2.41 -4.41 17.96
N ILE A 74 -1.68 -5.26 17.24
CA ILE A 74 -1.09 -4.91 15.95
C ILE A 74 -2.07 -5.25 14.85
N LEU A 75 -2.57 -4.22 14.16
CA LEU A 75 -3.44 -4.37 13.01
C LEU A 75 -2.70 -5.04 11.84
N PRO A 76 -3.44 -5.61 10.86
CA PRO A 76 -2.84 -6.19 9.64
C PRO A 76 -2.00 -5.18 8.82
N ASP A 77 -2.33 -3.89 8.93
CA ASP A 77 -1.57 -2.79 8.31
C ASP A 77 -0.33 -2.34 9.12
N GLY A 78 -0.07 -2.98 10.27
CA GLY A 78 1.06 -2.71 11.15
C GLY A 78 0.83 -1.60 12.18
N ARG A 79 -0.32 -0.91 12.16
CA ARG A 79 -0.61 0.15 13.14
C ARG A 79 -0.88 -0.46 14.53
N PRO A 80 -0.27 0.07 15.61
CA PRO A 80 -0.53 -0.41 16.96
C PRO A 80 -1.72 0.31 17.61
N ILE A 81 -2.56 -0.45 18.30
CA ILE A 81 -3.60 0.04 19.21
C ILE A 81 -3.22 -0.36 20.63
N LEU A 82 -3.16 0.59 21.55
CA LEU A 82 -2.96 0.32 22.97
C LEU A 82 -4.26 -0.23 23.57
N LEU A 83 -4.19 -1.37 24.24
CA LEU A 83 -5.34 -1.95 24.92
C LEU A 83 -5.33 -1.55 26.40
N ASP A 84 -6.43 -0.96 26.87
CA ASP A 84 -6.65 -0.63 28.28
C ASP A 84 -7.15 -1.87 29.04
N THR A 85 -6.24 -2.82 29.23
CA THR A 85 -6.51 -4.12 29.86
C THR A 85 -5.21 -4.73 30.39
N GLN A 86 -5.33 -5.73 31.27
CA GLN A 86 -4.21 -6.39 31.93
C GLN A 86 -4.42 -7.91 31.94
N GLY A 87 -3.34 -8.68 32.16
CA GLY A 87 -3.42 -10.14 32.35
C GLY A 87 -3.66 -10.95 31.08
N LEU A 88 -3.32 -10.42 29.90
CA LEU A 88 -3.45 -11.13 28.61
C LEU A 88 -2.17 -11.85 28.18
N ASP A 89 -1.24 -12.08 29.10
CA ASP A 89 0.07 -12.71 28.83
C ASP A 89 -0.04 -14.05 28.10
N SER A 90 -1.10 -14.84 28.37
CA SER A 90 -1.36 -16.12 27.70
C SER A 90 -1.76 -16.00 26.23
N LEU A 91 -2.22 -14.82 25.81
CA LEU A 91 -2.68 -14.55 24.45
C LEU A 91 -1.63 -13.82 23.60
N VAL A 92 -0.50 -13.41 24.19
CA VAL A 92 0.57 -12.69 23.49
C VAL A 92 1.10 -13.54 22.34
N GLY A 93 1.15 -12.96 21.15
CA GLY A 93 1.53 -13.62 19.90
C GLY A 93 0.36 -14.24 19.13
N SER A 94 -0.83 -14.33 19.72
CA SER A 94 -2.03 -14.88 19.07
C SER A 94 -2.76 -13.83 18.24
N SER A 95 -3.45 -14.29 17.19
CA SER A 95 -4.45 -13.48 16.50
C SER A 95 -5.73 -13.44 17.34
N VAL A 96 -6.19 -12.24 17.64
CA VAL A 96 -7.36 -12.01 18.50
C VAL A 96 -8.34 -11.03 17.86
N ILE A 97 -9.60 -11.20 18.22
CA ILE A 97 -10.71 -10.30 17.91
C ILE A 97 -11.06 -9.59 19.21
N VAL A 98 -10.87 -8.27 19.21
CA VAL A 98 -11.12 -7.38 20.34
C VAL A 98 -12.38 -6.57 20.03
N THR A 99 -13.32 -6.58 20.97
CA THR A 99 -14.53 -5.74 20.93
C THR A 99 -14.47 -4.73 22.05
N GLY A 100 -14.88 -3.50 21.78
CA GLY A 100 -14.80 -2.41 22.75
C GLY A 100 -14.85 -1.03 22.09
N THR A 101 -14.48 -0.01 22.86
CA THR A 101 -14.57 1.38 22.41
C THR A 101 -13.18 1.88 22.01
N LEU A 102 -13.01 2.19 20.71
CA LEU A 102 -11.76 2.71 20.16
C LEU A 102 -11.75 4.24 20.17
N SER A 103 -10.67 4.80 20.72
CA SER A 103 -10.42 6.23 20.78
C SER A 103 -9.25 6.65 19.86
N PRO A 104 -9.37 7.81 19.18
CA PRO A 104 -8.30 8.33 18.33
C PRO A 104 -7.07 8.73 19.13
N ALA A 105 -5.92 8.74 18.46
CA ALA A 105 -4.70 9.30 19.01
C ALA A 105 -4.87 10.81 19.27
N ILE A 106 -4.59 11.26 20.49
CA ILE A 106 -4.81 12.66 20.91
C ILE A 106 -3.72 13.58 20.34
N ARG A 107 -2.52 13.04 20.07
CA ARG A 107 -1.36 13.79 19.56
C ARG A 107 -0.67 13.06 18.40
N PRO A 108 -0.04 13.79 17.47
CA PRO A 108 0.85 13.18 16.47
C PRO A 108 1.94 12.36 17.17
N GLY A 109 2.09 11.10 16.77
CA GLY A 109 3.05 10.16 17.38
C GLY A 109 2.54 9.40 18.62
N SER A 110 1.27 9.58 19.02
CA SER A 110 0.63 8.73 20.04
C SER A 110 -0.15 7.60 19.39
N SER A 111 -0.25 6.45 20.08
CA SER A 111 -1.07 5.32 19.64
C SER A 111 -2.56 5.58 19.89
N MET A 112 -3.41 4.98 19.08
CA MET A 112 -4.84 4.86 19.37
C MET A 112 -5.01 3.99 20.62
N THR A 113 -6.07 4.22 21.39
CA THR A 113 -6.35 3.46 22.62
C THR A 113 -7.70 2.78 22.51
N MET A 114 -7.81 1.55 23.00
CA MET A 114 -9.06 0.80 23.00
C MET A 114 -9.38 0.32 24.41
N THR A 115 -10.55 0.72 24.91
CA THR A 115 -11.13 0.14 26.12
C THR A 115 -11.76 -1.19 25.73
N VAL A 116 -11.29 -2.27 26.35
CA VAL A 116 -11.63 -3.63 25.96
C VAL A 116 -12.88 -4.10 26.69
N ASN A 117 -13.90 -4.53 25.94
CA ASN A 117 -15.07 -5.19 26.50
C ASN A 117 -14.93 -6.71 26.45
N THR A 118 -14.46 -7.25 25.33
CA THR A 118 -14.32 -8.70 25.14
C THR A 118 -13.19 -9.02 24.18
N ILE A 119 -12.43 -10.08 24.48
CA ILE A 119 -11.36 -10.60 23.62
C ILE A 119 -11.62 -12.08 23.35
N THR A 120 -11.54 -12.46 22.08
CA THR A 120 -11.64 -13.85 21.63
C THR A 120 -10.48 -14.18 20.70
N THR A 121 -10.01 -15.42 20.70
CA THR A 121 -8.98 -15.87 19.76
C THR A 121 -9.60 -16.10 18.39
N SER A 122 -8.94 -15.65 17.33
CA SER A 122 -9.46 -15.75 15.96
C SER A 122 -9.66 -17.21 15.50
N ASP A 123 -8.95 -18.16 16.12
CA ASP A 123 -9.06 -19.61 15.84
C ASP A 123 -10.33 -20.27 16.43
N SER A 124 -11.15 -19.52 17.16
CA SER A 124 -12.35 -20.03 17.86
C SER A 124 -13.69 -19.70 17.18
N LEU A 125 -13.66 -19.27 15.91
CA LEU A 125 -14.83 -19.00 15.07
C LEU A 125 -15.10 -20.10 14.04
#